data_AF-A0A2E8DCJ6-F1
#
_entry.id   AF-A0A2E8DCJ6-F1
#
_cell.length_a   1.000
_cell.length_b   1.000
_cell.length_c   1.000
_cell.angle_alpha   90.00
_cell.angle_beta   90.00
_cell.angle_gamma   90.00
#
_symmetry.space_group_name_H-M   'P 1'
#
loop_
_entity.id
_entity.type
_entity.pdbx_description
1 polymer ?
#
loop_
_entity_poly.entity_id
_entity_poly.type
_entity_poly.pdbx_seq_one_letter_code
_entity_poly.pdbx_strand_id
1 'polypeptide(L)'
;MAVSDGVLNTLRWNTADGDARTRHDPTAIQPLDCFGSQRPPVVTWSAFANSGFTRAHLAGARLVGFKDREGFVDNVVDLIAASEPFVYAYWDGIDHTAHEFGLADRYDEELAECDKMITNLLDRLPPGTAVMVTADHGQVHVGDSMIDLPAEVTTLLAGQSGEARFRWLHARPAAAADLAVAVREAFDAVAWVRTADEVVDAGWLGPVVAQAARDRLGDVAVVARDGVGFVDPAEVIPIRLIGRHGSLTPDEMLVPALGAVV
;
A
#
# COMPACT_ATOMS: atom_id res chain seq x y z
N MET A 1 2.56 -1.44 10.51
CA MET A 1 3.98 -1.81 10.78
C MET A 1 4.25 -1.79 12.27
N ALA A 2 5.25 -2.53 12.75
CA ALA A 2 5.66 -2.46 14.16
C ALA A 2 6.36 -1.13 14.48
N VAL A 3 6.07 -0.59 15.66
CA VAL A 3 6.62 0.63 16.26
C VAL A 3 6.82 0.42 17.76
N SER A 4 7.51 1.33 18.45
CA SER A 4 7.96 1.11 19.84
C SER A 4 6.84 0.89 20.87
N ASP A 5 5.62 1.29 20.56
CA ASP A 5 4.43 1.14 21.43
C ASP A 5 3.35 0.25 20.80
N GLY A 6 3.68 -0.55 19.79
CA GLY A 6 2.78 -1.54 19.19
C GLY A 6 2.76 -1.53 17.68
N VAL A 7 1.56 -1.53 17.09
CA VAL A 7 1.37 -1.63 15.65
C VAL A 7 0.73 -0.34 15.13
N LEU A 8 1.42 0.33 14.23
CA LEU A 8 0.95 1.53 13.56
C LEU A 8 0.15 1.14 12.31
N ASN A 9 -1.12 1.53 12.27
CA ASN A 9 -1.89 1.64 11.04
C ASN A 9 -1.37 2.83 10.24
N THR A 10 -0.68 2.57 9.14
CA THR A 10 0.03 3.58 8.34
C THR A 10 -0.92 4.50 7.57
N LEU A 11 -2.09 4.04 7.16
CA LEU A 11 -3.04 4.88 6.42
C LEU A 11 -3.70 5.93 7.33
N ARG A 12 -4.10 5.53 8.53
CA ARG A 12 -4.72 6.42 9.54
C ARG A 12 -3.72 7.12 10.43
N TRP A 13 -2.49 6.63 10.47
CA TRP A 13 -1.43 7.05 11.39
C TRP A 13 -1.79 6.88 12.88
N ASN A 14 -2.45 5.76 13.19
CA ASN A 14 -2.92 5.45 14.54
C ASN A 14 -2.32 4.15 15.08
N THR A 15 -2.15 4.11 16.39
CA THR A 15 -1.89 2.89 17.19
C THR A 15 -3.16 2.52 17.97
N ALA A 16 -3.10 1.50 18.82
CA ALA A 16 -4.18 1.20 19.78
C ALA A 16 -4.53 2.41 20.67
N ASP A 17 -3.55 3.28 20.96
CA ASP A 17 -3.72 4.50 21.75
C ASP A 17 -4.21 5.72 20.94
N GLY A 18 -4.66 5.51 19.70
CA GLY A 18 -5.15 6.58 18.82
C GLY A 18 -4.05 7.24 17.99
N ASP A 19 -4.24 8.53 17.66
CA ASP A 19 -3.34 9.30 16.80
C ASP A 19 -1.90 9.25 17.30
N ALA A 20 -1.00 8.83 16.42
CA ALA A 20 0.38 8.58 16.74
C ALA A 20 1.34 9.59 16.09
N ARG A 21 0.86 10.64 15.40
CA ARG A 21 1.72 11.56 14.62
C ARG A 21 2.76 12.32 15.44
N THR A 22 2.53 12.52 16.73
CA THR A 22 3.47 13.18 17.65
C THR A 22 4.45 12.21 18.30
N ARG A 23 4.10 10.92 18.39
CA ARG A 23 4.91 9.87 18.99
C ARG A 23 5.78 9.17 17.95
N HIS A 24 5.26 9.04 16.73
CA HIS A 24 5.92 8.55 15.53
C HIS A 24 5.85 9.60 14.45
N ASP A 25 6.89 10.43 14.35
CA ASP A 25 7.00 11.45 13.31
C ASP A 25 6.96 10.77 11.93
N PRO A 26 5.96 11.06 11.09
CA PRO A 26 5.90 10.49 9.75
C PRO A 26 7.16 10.75 8.91
N THR A 27 7.77 11.92 9.08
CA THR A 27 8.96 12.31 8.29
C THR A 27 10.21 11.50 8.66
N ALA A 28 10.21 10.84 9.83
CA ALA A 28 11.29 9.96 10.25
C ALA A 28 11.16 8.53 9.68
N ILE A 29 10.01 8.17 9.10
CA ILE A 29 9.79 6.82 8.54
C ILE A 29 10.56 6.62 7.25
N GLN A 30 10.51 7.63 6.37
CA GLN A 30 11.26 7.72 5.12
C GLN A 30 12.04 9.05 5.12
N PRO A 31 13.31 9.04 5.58
CA PRO A 31 14.11 10.25 5.70
C PRO A 31 14.73 10.71 4.36
N LEU A 32 14.54 9.94 3.28
CA LEU A 32 15.08 10.28 1.97
C LEU A 32 14.17 11.26 1.22
N ASP A 33 14.78 12.20 0.50
CA ASP A 33 14.06 13.13 -0.35
C ASP A 33 13.26 12.37 -1.43
N CYS A 34 11.96 12.65 -1.48
CA CYS A 34 11.07 12.10 -2.49
C CYS A 34 11.50 12.57 -3.89
N PHE A 35 11.27 11.73 -4.90
CA PHE A 35 11.58 12.02 -6.31
C PHE A 35 13.03 12.45 -6.58
N GLY A 36 13.99 11.99 -5.76
CA GLY A 36 15.40 12.37 -5.91
C GLY A 36 15.62 13.88 -5.77
N SER A 37 14.90 14.53 -4.85
CA SER A 37 14.94 15.97 -4.58
C SER A 37 14.38 16.87 -5.68
N GLN A 38 13.71 16.33 -6.71
CA GLN A 38 13.09 17.13 -7.78
C GLN A 38 11.88 17.95 -7.32
N ARG A 39 11.24 17.57 -6.20
CA ARG A 39 10.12 18.28 -5.56
C ARG A 39 9.00 18.70 -6.53
N PRO A 40 8.44 17.76 -7.33
CA PRO A 40 7.33 18.08 -8.21
C PRO A 40 6.09 18.55 -7.41
N PRO A 41 5.17 19.31 -8.03
CA PRO A 41 3.79 19.34 -7.59
C PRO A 41 3.23 17.92 -7.52
N VAL A 42 2.52 17.62 -6.43
CA VAL A 42 1.80 16.36 -6.25
C VAL A 42 0.30 16.65 -6.23
N VAL A 43 -0.38 16.23 -7.29
CA VAL A 43 -1.84 16.31 -7.41
C VAL A 43 -2.45 15.11 -6.70
N THR A 44 -3.13 15.35 -5.59
CA THR A 44 -3.71 14.29 -4.74
C THR A 44 -5.00 14.78 -4.08
N TRP A 45 -5.76 13.88 -3.47
CA TRP A 45 -6.98 14.26 -2.75
C TRP A 45 -6.69 15.28 -1.66
N SER A 46 -7.50 16.34 -1.60
CA SER A 46 -7.38 17.38 -0.56
C SER A 46 -7.48 16.79 0.86
N ALA A 47 -8.24 15.70 1.01
CA ALA A 47 -8.41 15.00 2.28
C ALA A 47 -7.11 14.36 2.80
N PHE A 48 -6.17 14.01 1.91
CA PHE A 48 -4.92 13.36 2.29
C PHE A 48 -3.81 14.33 2.67
N ALA A 49 -3.97 15.64 2.40
CA ALA A 49 -2.88 16.62 2.53
C ALA A 49 -2.20 16.65 3.91
N ASN A 50 -2.95 16.38 4.98
CA ASN A 50 -2.47 16.40 6.36
C ASN A 50 -2.37 15.01 7.01
N SER A 51 -2.55 13.94 6.22
CA SER A 51 -2.44 12.57 6.71
C SER A 51 -0.99 12.28 7.14
N GLY A 52 -0.83 11.36 8.10
CA GLY A 52 0.51 10.89 8.45
C GLY A 52 1.17 10.19 7.27
N PHE A 53 0.42 9.40 6.50
CA PHE A 53 0.95 8.66 5.35
C PHE A 53 1.57 9.59 4.32
N THR A 54 0.82 10.60 3.88
CA THR A 54 1.30 11.64 2.96
C THR A 54 2.55 12.33 3.49
N ARG A 55 2.59 12.66 4.78
CA ARG A 55 3.78 13.28 5.41
C ARG A 55 4.99 12.34 5.44
N ALA A 56 4.79 11.03 5.44
CA ALA A 56 5.87 10.06 5.41
C ALA A 56 6.43 9.87 4.01
N HIS A 57 5.59 9.66 2.99
CA HIS A 57 6.06 9.27 1.65
C HIS A 57 6.07 10.41 0.62
N LEU A 58 5.59 11.61 0.95
CA LEU A 58 5.66 12.83 0.12
C LEU A 58 6.23 14.02 0.89
N ALA A 59 7.08 13.75 1.90
CA ALA A 59 7.72 14.80 2.68
C ALA A 59 8.42 15.83 1.77
N GLY A 60 8.09 17.11 1.94
CA GLY A 60 8.69 18.20 1.16
C GLY A 60 8.11 18.41 -0.24
N ALA A 61 7.14 17.60 -0.69
CA ALA A 61 6.44 17.82 -1.95
C ALA A 61 5.43 18.99 -1.85
N ARG A 62 5.16 19.66 -2.97
CA ARG A 62 4.12 20.70 -3.06
C ARG A 62 2.78 20.05 -3.40
N LEU A 63 1.92 19.88 -2.40
CA LEU A 63 0.63 19.25 -2.59
C LEU A 63 -0.37 20.21 -3.27
N VAL A 64 -1.07 19.70 -4.29
CA VAL A 64 -2.15 20.37 -5.00
C VAL A 64 -3.39 19.50 -4.85
N GLY A 65 -4.36 20.00 -4.09
CA GLY A 65 -5.54 19.23 -3.68
C GLY A 65 -6.66 19.26 -4.71
N PHE A 66 -7.24 18.11 -5.04
CA PHE A 66 -8.53 18.02 -5.74
C PHE A 66 -9.63 17.40 -4.85
N LYS A 67 -10.87 17.44 -5.34
CA LYS A 67 -12.07 16.88 -4.66
C LYS A 67 -12.94 16.03 -5.57
N ASP A 68 -12.62 15.96 -6.86
CA ASP A 68 -13.31 15.19 -7.88
C ASP A 68 -12.39 15.02 -9.10
N ARG A 69 -12.86 14.27 -10.11
CA ARG A 69 -12.11 14.00 -11.35
C ARG A 69 -11.82 15.26 -12.16
N GLU A 70 -12.77 16.20 -12.19
CA GLU A 70 -12.60 17.45 -12.94
C GLU A 70 -11.46 18.28 -12.33
N GLY A 71 -11.48 18.46 -11.01
CA GLY A 71 -10.39 19.11 -10.29
C GLY A 71 -9.06 18.36 -10.38
N PHE A 72 -9.05 17.04 -10.51
CA PHE A 72 -7.82 16.28 -10.80
C PHE A 72 -7.25 16.73 -12.15
N VAL A 73 -8.06 16.69 -13.21
CA VAL A 73 -7.63 17.02 -14.58
C VAL A 73 -7.22 18.50 -14.67
N ASP A 74 -8.04 19.41 -14.15
CA ASP A 74 -7.78 20.85 -14.17
C ASP A 74 -6.44 21.20 -13.52
N ASN A 75 -6.17 20.66 -12.33
CA ASN A 75 -4.91 20.91 -11.63
C ASN A 75 -3.70 20.42 -12.44
N VAL A 76 -3.76 19.23 -13.05
CA VAL A 76 -2.64 18.73 -13.85
C VAL A 76 -2.43 19.60 -15.10
N VAL A 77 -3.51 19.93 -15.82
CA VAL A 77 -3.44 20.78 -17.02
C VAL A 77 -2.87 22.16 -16.69
N ASP A 78 -3.34 22.80 -15.64
CA ASP A 78 -2.90 24.14 -15.23
C ASP A 78 -1.41 24.15 -14.84
N LEU A 79 -0.94 23.12 -14.11
CA LEU A 79 0.47 22.99 -13.73
C LEU A 79 1.38 22.82 -14.95
N ILE A 80 1.00 21.95 -15.89
CA ILE A 80 1.78 21.75 -17.11
C ILE A 80 1.75 23.00 -18.01
N ALA A 81 0.60 23.66 -18.14
CA ALA A 81 0.49 24.93 -18.86
C ALA A 81 1.33 26.04 -18.21
N ALA A 82 1.50 26.01 -16.89
CA ALA A 82 2.41 26.87 -16.14
C ALA A 82 3.90 26.44 -16.24
N SER A 83 4.23 25.51 -17.13
CA SER A 83 5.59 25.01 -17.40
C SER A 83 6.25 24.26 -16.23
N GLU A 84 5.46 23.59 -15.39
CA GLU A 84 6.01 22.61 -14.45
C GLU A 84 6.66 21.47 -15.25
N PRO A 85 7.94 21.12 -15.00
CA PRO A 85 8.66 20.14 -15.81
C PRO A 85 8.24 18.69 -15.51
N PHE A 86 7.64 18.46 -14.34
CA PHE A 86 7.21 17.16 -13.87
C PHE A 86 6.09 17.33 -12.84
N VAL A 87 4.96 16.64 -13.05
CA VAL A 87 3.83 16.58 -12.11
C VAL A 87 3.59 15.12 -11.76
N TYR A 88 3.45 14.83 -10.46
CA TYR A 88 3.03 13.51 -9.98
C TYR A 88 1.55 13.59 -9.57
N ALA A 89 0.69 12.77 -10.16
CA ALA A 89 -0.74 12.80 -9.90
C ALA A 89 -1.24 11.42 -9.43
N TYR A 90 -2.04 11.39 -8.37
CA TYR A 90 -2.53 10.17 -7.72
C TYR A 90 -4.05 10.09 -7.71
N TRP A 91 -4.59 8.95 -8.14
CA TRP A 91 -6.02 8.61 -8.14
C TRP A 91 -6.21 7.22 -7.54
N ASP A 92 -7.06 7.08 -6.53
CA ASP A 92 -7.32 5.83 -5.79
C ASP A 92 -8.66 5.17 -6.12
N GLY A 93 -9.48 5.76 -7.01
CA GLY A 93 -10.86 5.31 -7.24
C GLY A 93 -10.96 3.85 -7.68
N ILE A 94 -9.99 3.36 -8.47
CA ILE A 94 -9.89 1.96 -8.91
C ILE A 94 -9.69 1.02 -7.71
N ASP A 95 -8.72 1.33 -6.86
CA ASP A 95 -8.42 0.53 -5.67
C ASP A 95 -9.58 0.53 -4.67
N HIS A 96 -10.11 1.72 -4.38
CA HIS A 96 -11.27 1.88 -3.49
C HIS A 96 -12.46 1.05 -3.95
N THR A 97 -12.76 1.09 -5.26
CA THR A 97 -13.86 0.34 -5.86
C THR A 97 -13.61 -1.17 -5.81
N ALA A 98 -12.39 -1.62 -6.12
CA ALA A 98 -12.03 -3.03 -6.06
C ALA A 98 -12.17 -3.60 -4.65
N HIS A 99 -11.73 -2.83 -3.64
CA HIS A 99 -11.83 -3.21 -2.24
C HIS A 99 -13.27 -3.46 -1.79
N GLU A 100 -14.20 -2.55 -2.10
CA GLU A 100 -15.59 -2.62 -1.63
C GLU A 100 -16.47 -3.54 -2.49
N PHE A 101 -16.28 -3.52 -3.82
CA PHE A 101 -17.18 -4.17 -4.77
C PHE A 101 -16.56 -5.35 -5.53
N GLY A 102 -15.27 -5.61 -5.33
CA GLY A 102 -14.55 -6.65 -6.06
C GLY A 102 -14.31 -6.28 -7.53
N LEU A 103 -13.78 -7.23 -8.30
CA LEU A 103 -13.39 -7.06 -9.70
C LEU A 103 -14.53 -7.46 -10.65
N ALA A 104 -15.69 -6.84 -10.46
CA ALA A 104 -16.92 -7.10 -11.23
C ALA A 104 -17.54 -5.79 -11.73
N ASP A 105 -18.85 -5.76 -12.00
CA ASP A 105 -19.54 -4.67 -12.70
C ASP A 105 -19.14 -3.25 -12.29
N ARG A 106 -19.08 -2.94 -10.97
CA ARG A 106 -18.71 -1.59 -10.50
C ARG A 106 -17.25 -1.23 -10.75
N TYR A 107 -16.36 -2.24 -10.78
CA TYR A 107 -14.96 -2.06 -11.14
C TYR A 107 -14.82 -1.71 -12.62
N ASP A 108 -15.57 -2.38 -13.50
CA ASP A 108 -15.56 -2.07 -14.94
C ASP A 108 -16.11 -0.66 -15.21
N GLU A 109 -17.16 -0.25 -14.49
CA GLU A 109 -17.68 1.12 -14.53
C GLU A 109 -16.62 2.14 -14.10
N GLU A 110 -15.96 1.94 -12.95
CA GLU A 110 -14.89 2.83 -12.47
C GLU A 110 -13.70 2.87 -13.43
N LEU A 111 -13.33 1.73 -14.03
CA LEU A 111 -12.27 1.66 -15.03
C LEU A 111 -12.61 2.48 -16.27
N ALA A 112 -13.85 2.39 -16.75
CA ALA A 112 -14.33 3.20 -17.87
C ALA A 112 -14.37 4.70 -17.53
N GLU A 113 -14.72 5.08 -16.31
CA GLU A 113 -14.67 6.49 -15.87
C GLU A 113 -13.23 7.00 -15.70
N CYS A 114 -12.31 6.15 -15.25
CA CYS A 114 -10.88 6.46 -15.21
C CYS A 114 -10.31 6.67 -16.62
N ASP A 115 -10.66 5.80 -17.58
CA ASP A 115 -10.25 5.94 -18.98
C ASP A 115 -10.74 7.26 -19.62
N LYS A 116 -12.00 7.65 -19.34
CA LYS A 116 -12.53 8.96 -19.76
C LYS A 116 -11.78 10.13 -19.11
N MET A 117 -11.42 10.01 -17.83
CA MET A 117 -10.64 11.02 -17.12
C MET A 117 -9.25 11.20 -17.75
N ILE A 118 -8.57 10.10 -18.09
CA ILE A 118 -7.28 10.14 -18.77
C ILE A 118 -7.42 10.69 -20.20
N THR A 119 -8.46 10.32 -20.93
CA THR A 119 -8.74 10.88 -22.26
C THR A 119 -8.92 12.40 -22.20
N ASN A 120 -9.75 12.90 -21.26
CA ASN A 120 -9.95 14.33 -21.03
C ASN A 120 -8.63 15.04 -20.67
N LEU A 121 -7.77 14.40 -19.88
CA LEU A 121 -6.44 14.93 -19.58
C LEU A 121 -5.59 15.06 -20.85
N LEU A 122 -5.48 13.99 -21.65
CA LEU A 122 -4.67 13.97 -22.87
C LEU A 122 -5.15 15.02 -23.89
N ASP A 123 -6.46 15.17 -24.07
CA ASP A 123 -7.06 16.14 -25.01
C ASP A 123 -6.76 17.61 -24.64
N ARG A 124 -6.44 17.89 -23.38
CA ARG A 124 -6.26 19.24 -22.84
C ARG A 124 -4.81 19.61 -22.58
N LEU A 125 -3.90 18.64 -22.55
CA LEU A 125 -2.48 18.90 -22.30
C LEU A 125 -1.83 19.61 -23.49
N PRO A 126 -0.84 20.51 -23.25
CA PRO A 126 -0.07 21.12 -24.33
C PRO A 126 0.66 20.06 -25.19
N PRO A 127 0.78 20.27 -26.52
CA PRO A 127 1.56 19.39 -27.39
C PRO A 127 3.02 19.26 -26.93
N GLY A 128 3.59 18.07 -27.06
CA GLY A 128 4.90 17.69 -26.57
C GLY A 128 4.92 17.20 -25.12
N THR A 129 3.77 17.13 -24.44
CA THR A 129 3.69 16.62 -23.06
C THR A 129 3.72 15.10 -23.05
N ALA A 130 4.69 14.52 -22.34
CA ALA A 130 4.73 13.08 -22.09
C ALA A 130 3.89 12.72 -20.85
N VAL A 131 3.05 11.69 -20.97
CA VAL A 131 2.22 11.15 -19.90
C VAL A 131 2.57 9.69 -19.68
N MET A 132 2.80 9.31 -18.42
CA MET A 132 3.01 7.94 -17.98
C MET A 132 1.93 7.57 -16.97
N VAL A 133 1.19 6.50 -17.24
CA VAL A 133 0.17 5.94 -16.35
C VAL A 133 0.66 4.58 -15.86
N THR A 134 0.67 4.41 -14.54
CA THR A 134 1.06 3.17 -13.85
C THR A 134 0.23 3.00 -12.60
N ALA A 135 0.29 1.81 -12.01
CA ALA A 135 -0.18 1.54 -10.65
C ALA A 135 0.99 1.11 -9.75
N ASP A 136 0.77 1.12 -8.45
CA ASP A 136 1.65 0.59 -7.41
C ASP A 136 1.41 -0.90 -7.15
N HIS A 137 0.18 -1.37 -7.32
CA HIS A 137 -0.18 -2.78 -7.26
C HIS A 137 -1.44 -3.10 -8.07
N GLY A 138 -1.70 -4.40 -8.26
CA GLY A 138 -2.97 -4.95 -8.69
C GLY A 138 -3.84 -5.40 -7.51
N GLN A 139 -4.84 -6.25 -7.77
CA GLN A 139 -5.88 -6.62 -6.81
C GLN A 139 -6.32 -8.07 -7.02
N VAL A 140 -6.75 -8.73 -5.93
CA VAL A 140 -7.28 -10.10 -5.92
C VAL A 140 -8.62 -10.13 -5.20
N HIS A 141 -9.59 -10.84 -5.76
CA HIS A 141 -10.85 -11.09 -5.08
C HIS A 141 -10.68 -12.17 -4.00
N VAL A 142 -10.87 -11.80 -2.73
CA VAL A 142 -10.80 -12.71 -1.57
C VAL A 142 -12.20 -13.06 -1.05
N GLY A 143 -13.13 -12.10 -1.08
CA GLY A 143 -14.48 -12.30 -0.55
C GLY A 143 -14.48 -12.69 0.94
N ASP A 144 -15.10 -13.83 1.25
CA ASP A 144 -15.14 -14.41 2.61
C ASP A 144 -14.02 -15.41 2.90
N SER A 145 -13.05 -15.57 2.00
CA SER A 145 -11.96 -16.53 2.12
C SER A 145 -10.88 -16.04 3.09
N MET A 146 -11.29 -15.74 4.32
CA MET A 146 -10.44 -15.27 5.41
C MET A 146 -10.11 -16.45 6.34
N ILE A 147 -8.83 -16.62 6.63
CA ILE A 147 -8.29 -17.73 7.42
C ILE A 147 -7.88 -17.19 8.80
N ASP A 148 -8.45 -17.78 9.84
CA ASP A 148 -8.01 -17.57 11.22
C ASP A 148 -6.70 -18.32 11.49
N LEU A 149 -5.84 -17.71 12.31
CA LEU A 149 -4.61 -18.36 12.73
C LEU A 149 -4.92 -19.43 13.80
N PRO A 150 -4.41 -20.66 13.65
CA PRO A 150 -4.72 -21.74 14.58
C PRO A 150 -4.02 -21.55 15.94
N ALA A 151 -4.41 -22.33 16.94
CA ALA A 151 -3.90 -22.20 18.32
C ALA A 151 -2.37 -22.41 18.40
N GLU A 152 -1.86 -23.35 17.61
CA GLU A 152 -0.45 -23.69 17.48
C GLU A 152 0.40 -22.48 17.04
N VAL A 153 -0.19 -21.57 16.27
CA VAL A 153 0.44 -20.31 15.85
C VAL A 153 0.17 -19.20 16.87
N THR A 154 -1.10 -18.96 17.22
CA THR A 154 -1.50 -17.82 18.07
C THR A 154 -0.93 -17.90 19.49
N THR A 155 -0.67 -19.11 20.01
CA THR A 155 0.02 -19.32 21.30
C THR A 155 1.50 -18.97 21.28
N LEU A 156 2.09 -18.65 20.12
CA LEU A 156 3.46 -18.18 19.97
C LEU A 156 3.56 -16.68 19.62
N LEU A 157 2.43 -16.01 19.31
CA LEU A 157 2.42 -14.62 18.84
C LEU A 157 2.42 -13.57 19.95
N ALA A 158 3.29 -12.57 19.84
CA ALA A 158 3.18 -11.29 20.54
C ALA A 158 2.25 -10.31 19.81
N GLY A 159 2.14 -10.41 18.48
CA GLY A 159 1.28 -9.53 17.69
C GLY A 159 1.36 -9.81 16.18
N GLN A 160 0.62 -9.03 15.40
CA GLN A 160 0.59 -9.09 13.94
C GLN A 160 0.72 -7.69 13.35
N SER A 161 1.26 -7.58 12.15
CA SER A 161 1.23 -6.34 11.37
C SER A 161 1.22 -6.63 9.87
N GLY A 162 1.09 -5.59 9.05
CA GLY A 162 0.92 -5.75 7.61
C GLY A 162 -0.55 -5.86 7.25
N GLU A 163 -0.83 -6.43 6.08
CA GLU A 163 -2.15 -6.45 5.45
C GLU A 163 -2.67 -7.89 5.37
N ALA A 164 -3.96 -8.07 5.12
CA ALA A 164 -4.57 -9.40 5.14
C ALA A 164 -3.88 -10.43 4.22
N ARG A 165 -3.31 -10.01 3.08
CA ARG A 165 -2.60 -10.93 2.18
C ARG A 165 -1.09 -10.99 2.42
N PHE A 166 -0.53 -10.10 3.25
CA PHE A 166 0.86 -10.11 3.68
C PHE A 166 0.93 -9.77 5.16
N ARG A 167 0.98 -10.81 6.00
CA ARG A 167 1.12 -10.65 7.45
C ARG A 167 2.56 -10.83 7.89
N TRP A 168 3.03 -9.88 8.66
CA TRP A 168 4.17 -10.05 9.55
C TRP A 168 3.67 -10.54 10.90
N LEU A 169 4.11 -11.74 11.29
CA LEU A 169 3.84 -12.34 12.59
C LEU A 169 5.01 -12.05 13.52
N HIS A 170 4.69 -11.46 14.67
CA HIS A 170 5.67 -11.10 15.71
C HIS A 170 5.63 -12.15 16.81
N ALA A 171 6.74 -12.83 17.05
CA ALA A 171 6.87 -13.90 18.03
C ALA A 171 6.97 -13.36 19.46
N ARG A 172 6.54 -14.15 20.43
CA ARG A 172 6.94 -13.95 21.83
C ARG A 172 8.45 -14.14 21.98
N PRO A 173 9.05 -13.59 23.06
CA PRO A 173 10.47 -13.78 23.33
C PRO A 173 10.87 -15.27 23.28
N ALA A 174 11.94 -15.57 22.53
CA ALA A 174 12.47 -16.91 22.29
C ALA A 174 11.55 -17.91 21.56
N ALA A 175 10.43 -17.46 20.94
CA ALA A 175 9.50 -18.32 20.21
C ALA A 175 9.62 -18.25 18.68
N ALA A 176 10.51 -17.44 18.12
CA ALA A 176 10.56 -17.17 16.68
C ALA A 176 10.82 -18.44 15.82
N ALA A 177 11.69 -19.34 16.28
CA ALA A 177 11.97 -20.59 15.57
C ALA A 177 10.76 -21.53 15.57
N ASP A 178 10.12 -21.71 16.73
CA ASP A 178 8.92 -22.54 16.87
C ASP A 178 7.75 -21.95 16.07
N LEU A 179 7.62 -20.61 16.05
CA LEU A 179 6.62 -19.91 15.26
C LEU A 179 6.82 -20.19 13.77
N ALA A 180 8.06 -20.10 13.27
CA ALA A 180 8.34 -20.39 11.86
C ALA A 180 7.96 -21.82 11.46
N VAL A 181 8.20 -22.80 12.34
CA VAL A 181 7.78 -24.20 12.11
C VAL A 181 6.26 -24.31 12.09
N ALA A 182 5.58 -23.84 13.13
CA ALA A 182 4.12 -23.94 13.24
C ALA A 182 3.38 -23.24 12.09
N VAL A 183 3.87 -22.08 11.67
CA VAL A 183 3.28 -21.30 10.57
C VAL A 183 3.47 -21.99 9.22
N ARG A 184 4.63 -22.60 8.96
CA ARG A 184 4.86 -23.41 7.75
C ARG A 184 3.93 -24.61 7.72
N GLU A 185 3.85 -25.37 8.81
CA GLU A 185 2.95 -26.52 8.90
C GLU A 185 1.49 -26.12 8.67
N ALA A 186 1.06 -24.95 9.17
CA ALA A 186 -0.29 -24.46 8.99
C ALA A 186 -0.59 -23.94 7.57
N PHE A 187 0.35 -23.23 6.94
CA PHE A 187 0.03 -22.37 5.79
C PHE A 187 0.89 -22.56 4.54
N ASP A 188 1.91 -23.42 4.54
CA ASP A 188 2.74 -23.65 3.35
C ASP A 188 1.96 -24.20 2.16
N ALA A 189 0.72 -24.68 2.35
CA ALA A 189 -0.18 -25.08 1.26
C ALA A 189 -0.79 -23.88 0.50
N VAL A 190 -1.04 -22.75 1.17
CA VAL A 190 -1.79 -21.59 0.62
C VAL A 190 -1.00 -20.27 0.62
N ALA A 191 0.16 -20.22 1.26
CA ALA A 191 0.98 -19.02 1.39
C ALA A 191 2.48 -19.31 1.30
N TRP A 192 3.26 -18.36 0.80
CA TRP A 192 4.70 -18.35 1.01
C TRP A 192 4.97 -17.94 2.45
N VAL A 193 5.50 -18.87 3.25
CA VAL A 193 5.95 -18.60 4.61
C VAL A 193 7.46 -18.37 4.59
N ARG A 194 7.92 -17.23 5.09
CA ARG A 194 9.34 -16.88 5.13
C ARG A 194 9.71 -16.25 6.46
N THR A 195 10.88 -16.57 6.99
CA THR A 195 11.44 -15.78 8.09
C THR A 195 11.84 -14.39 7.58
N ALA A 196 12.00 -13.44 8.50
CA ALA A 196 12.50 -12.13 8.16
C ALA A 196 13.85 -12.20 7.40
N ASP A 197 14.79 -13.03 7.86
CA ASP A 197 16.10 -13.20 7.20
C ASP A 197 15.92 -13.71 5.77
N GLU A 198 15.08 -14.73 5.55
CA GLU A 198 14.82 -15.25 4.21
C GLU A 198 14.20 -14.21 3.27
N VAL A 199 13.32 -13.33 3.76
CA VAL A 199 12.74 -12.23 2.97
C VAL A 199 13.83 -11.25 2.51
N VAL A 200 14.77 -10.92 3.40
CA VAL A 200 15.88 -10.00 3.09
C VAL A 200 16.89 -10.65 2.16
N ASP A 201 17.30 -11.89 2.46
CA ASP A 201 18.27 -12.64 1.65
C ASP A 201 17.75 -12.92 0.24
N ALA A 202 16.44 -13.12 0.08
CA ALA A 202 15.79 -13.26 -1.21
C ALA A 202 15.60 -11.92 -1.97
N GLY A 203 15.97 -10.79 -1.36
CA GLY A 203 15.94 -9.46 -1.99
C GLY A 203 14.53 -8.91 -2.22
N TRP A 204 13.52 -9.39 -1.48
CA TRP A 204 12.12 -8.95 -1.67
C TRP A 204 11.93 -7.45 -1.41
N LEU A 205 12.76 -6.88 -0.53
CA LEU A 205 12.70 -5.46 -0.13
C LEU A 205 13.77 -4.62 -0.85
N GLY A 206 14.33 -5.14 -1.94
CA GLY A 206 15.43 -4.53 -2.69
C GLY A 206 16.82 -4.95 -2.18
N PRO A 207 17.89 -4.44 -2.82
CA PRO A 207 19.26 -4.90 -2.58
C PRO A 207 19.85 -4.45 -1.25
N VAL A 208 19.26 -3.46 -0.60
CA VAL A 208 19.74 -2.89 0.67
C VAL A 208 18.57 -2.66 1.60
N VAL A 209 18.61 -3.30 2.77
CA VAL A 209 17.64 -3.09 3.85
C VAL A 209 18.34 -2.40 5.00
N ALA A 210 18.01 -1.13 5.22
CA ALA A 210 18.55 -0.37 6.35
C ALA A 210 18.05 -0.94 7.68
N GLN A 211 18.83 -0.79 8.75
CA GLN A 211 18.46 -1.29 10.09
C GLN A 211 17.08 -0.78 10.53
N ALA A 212 16.79 0.50 10.30
CA ALA A 212 15.49 1.08 10.66
C ALA A 212 14.29 0.45 9.90
N ALA A 213 14.50 -0.07 8.69
CA ALA A 213 13.48 -0.83 7.96
C ALA A 213 13.39 -2.27 8.49
N ARG A 214 14.55 -2.88 8.79
CA ARG A 214 14.66 -4.22 9.38
C ARG A 214 13.91 -4.33 10.70
N ASP A 215 14.03 -3.32 11.57
CA ASP A 215 13.42 -3.26 12.89
C ASP A 215 11.87 -3.21 12.85
N ARG A 216 11.29 -2.94 11.67
CA ARG A 216 9.82 -2.86 11.48
C ARG A 216 9.22 -4.17 10.96
N LEU A 217 10.06 -5.12 10.54
CA LEU A 217 9.63 -6.44 10.07
C LEU A 217 9.21 -7.28 11.27
N GLY A 218 8.29 -8.23 11.06
CA GLY A 218 8.03 -9.30 12.02
C GLY A 218 9.04 -10.43 11.87
N ASP A 219 8.89 -11.48 12.68
CA ASP A 219 9.77 -12.65 12.64
C ASP A 219 9.47 -13.57 11.44
N VAL A 220 8.18 -13.70 11.09
CA VAL A 220 7.71 -14.57 10.02
C VAL A 220 6.71 -13.82 9.13
N ALA A 221 6.97 -13.77 7.83
CA ALA A 221 6.03 -13.33 6.81
C ALA A 221 5.13 -14.49 6.37
N VAL A 222 3.82 -14.24 6.29
CA VAL A 222 2.83 -15.12 5.68
C VAL A 222 2.19 -14.38 4.52
N VAL A 223 2.49 -14.83 3.31
CA VAL A 223 2.19 -14.10 2.07
C VAL A 223 1.31 -14.96 1.17
N ALA A 224 0.04 -14.59 1.01
CA ALA A 224 -1.00 -15.43 0.42
C ALA A 224 -0.73 -15.73 -1.07
N ARG A 225 -0.65 -17.01 -1.45
CA ARG A 225 -0.54 -17.41 -2.86
C ARG A 225 -1.90 -17.48 -3.54
N ASP A 226 -2.88 -17.98 -2.80
CA ASP A 226 -4.22 -18.20 -3.32
C ASP A 226 -5.12 -16.98 -3.02
N GLY A 227 -6.38 -17.02 -3.47
CA GLY A 227 -7.39 -15.98 -3.22
C GLY A 227 -7.90 -15.91 -1.78
N VAL A 228 -6.99 -15.96 -0.80
CA VAL A 228 -7.29 -15.96 0.64
C VAL A 228 -6.66 -14.75 1.34
N GLY A 229 -7.15 -14.41 2.53
CA GLY A 229 -6.52 -13.47 3.45
C GLY A 229 -6.41 -14.05 4.85
N PHE A 230 -5.58 -13.45 5.71
CA PHE A 230 -5.34 -13.87 7.08
C PHE A 230 -5.91 -12.85 8.06
N VAL A 231 -6.71 -13.35 9.02
CA VAL A 231 -7.39 -12.52 10.02
C VAL A 231 -6.40 -12.03 11.07
N ASP A 232 -6.45 -10.72 11.35
CA ASP A 232 -5.86 -10.16 12.56
C ASP A 232 -7.00 -9.70 13.49
N PRO A 233 -7.24 -10.35 14.64
CA PRO A 233 -8.29 -9.94 15.58
C PRO A 233 -8.13 -8.52 16.12
N ALA A 234 -6.92 -7.94 16.06
CA ALA A 234 -6.68 -6.55 16.45
C ALA A 234 -7.05 -5.54 15.36
N GLU A 235 -7.29 -6.00 14.14
CA GLU A 235 -7.62 -5.15 13.00
C GLU A 235 -9.11 -4.77 13.01
N VAL A 236 -9.39 -3.48 13.19
CA VAL A 236 -10.75 -2.94 13.20
C VAL A 236 -11.03 -2.20 11.89
N ILE A 237 -11.65 -2.91 10.94
CA ILE A 237 -12.11 -2.34 9.66
C ILE A 237 -13.64 -2.22 9.71
N PRO A 238 -14.19 -1.00 9.59
CA PRO A 238 -15.64 -0.76 9.70
C PRO A 238 -16.43 -1.19 8.45
N ILE A 239 -15.73 -1.61 7.39
CA ILE A 239 -16.29 -2.01 6.10
C ILE A 239 -15.77 -3.40 5.71
N ARG A 240 -16.58 -4.16 4.99
CA ARG A 240 -16.18 -5.47 4.48
C ARG A 240 -15.39 -5.26 3.18
N LEU A 241 -14.11 -5.65 3.20
CA LEU A 241 -13.23 -5.59 2.04
C LEU A 241 -13.18 -6.96 1.36
N ILE A 242 -13.67 -7.03 0.13
CA ILE A 242 -13.74 -8.27 -0.68
C ILE A 242 -12.67 -8.33 -1.75
N GLY A 243 -12.24 -7.19 -2.30
CA GLY A 243 -10.97 -7.07 -3.02
C GLY A 243 -9.84 -6.83 -2.01
N ARG A 244 -8.68 -7.43 -2.22
CA ARG A 244 -7.48 -7.25 -1.39
C ARG A 244 -6.23 -7.32 -2.26
N HIS A 245 -5.15 -6.73 -1.77
CA HIS A 245 -3.82 -6.80 -2.36
C HIS A 245 -2.76 -6.99 -1.27
N GLY A 246 -1.48 -6.86 -1.64
CA GLY A 246 -0.33 -6.81 -0.74
C GLY A 246 0.56 -8.05 -0.78
N SER A 247 0.13 -9.13 -1.45
CA SER A 247 0.94 -10.34 -1.67
C SER A 247 1.71 -10.29 -2.99
N LEU A 248 2.41 -11.38 -3.31
CA LEU A 248 3.38 -11.49 -4.40
C LEU A 248 2.83 -12.25 -5.62
N THR A 249 1.51 -12.37 -5.74
CA THR A 249 0.92 -13.01 -6.92
C THR A 249 1.09 -12.12 -8.15
N PRO A 250 1.13 -12.69 -9.38
CA PRO A 250 1.17 -11.89 -10.59
C PRO A 250 0.03 -10.87 -10.69
N ASP A 251 -1.17 -11.22 -10.22
CA ASP A 251 -2.35 -10.34 -10.21
C ASP A 251 -2.19 -9.11 -9.30
N GLU A 252 -1.27 -9.17 -8.33
CA GLU A 252 -0.95 -8.06 -7.42
C GLU A 252 0.32 -7.31 -7.83
N MET A 253 1.29 -8.00 -8.45
CA MET A 253 2.60 -7.43 -8.76
C MET A 253 2.72 -6.87 -10.18
N LEU A 254 1.95 -7.38 -11.14
CA LEU A 254 1.99 -6.91 -12.52
C LEU A 254 1.05 -5.72 -12.69
N VAL A 255 1.63 -4.55 -12.93
CA VAL A 255 0.93 -3.27 -13.06
C VAL A 255 1.05 -2.72 -14.48
N PRO A 256 0.08 -1.91 -14.95
CA PRO A 256 0.18 -1.24 -16.25
C PRO A 256 1.38 -0.28 -16.28
N ALA A 257 1.97 -0.12 -17.46
CA ALA A 257 3.04 0.83 -17.73
C ALA A 257 2.76 1.45 -19.12
N LEU A 258 1.88 2.44 -19.14
CA LEU A 258 1.34 3.04 -20.37
C LEU A 258 1.91 4.43 -20.57
N GLY A 259 2.48 4.68 -21.74
CA GLY A 259 3.08 5.96 -22.10
C GLY A 259 2.43 6.58 -23.34
N ALA A 260 2.24 7.90 -23.32
CA ALA A 260 1.78 8.68 -24.47
C ALA A 260 2.52 10.02 -24.55
N VAL A 261 2.57 10.61 -25.74
CA VAL A 261 2.99 12.01 -25.95
C VAL A 261 1.87 12.69 -26.73
N VAL A 262 1.35 13.78 -26.18
CA VAL A 262 0.32 14.63 -26.81
C VAL A 262 0.93 15.48 -27.92
#